data_AF-A0A1S3MXA7-F1
#
_entry.id   AF-A0A1S3MXA7-F1
#
_cell.length_a   1.000
_cell.length_b   1.000
_cell.length_c   1.000
_cell.angle_alpha   90.00
_cell.angle_beta   90.00
_cell.angle_gamma   90.00
#
_symmetry.space_group_name_H-M   'P 1'
#
loop_
_entity.id
_entity.type
_entity.pdbx_description
1 polymer ?
#
loop_
_entity_poly.entity_id
_entity_poly.type
_entity_poly.pdbx_seq_one_letter_code
_entity_poly.pdbx_strand_id
1 'polypeptide(L)'
;MDANGIFSLLLLCSVTELCVLAIPEGNDSQQQQHTQNVYHDIGVTRNTIVTAQFECYQKIMKNDKHNKIGPVCNRTWDGWLCWEDTEAGFTTNQHCPDYFQDFDTAEMASKVCSETGNWFLHPESNRTWTNYTKCTAYTSAGRVTAMNLYYLVLIGHGLSLTSLFFSLGIFFHFKSLSCQRITLHKNLFFSFVLNSVITIIWLTAVASNQGLVQSNPVSMMANNQGLVQSNPVSMMANNQGLVQSNPVSMMANNQGLVQSNPVSMMANNQGLVQSNPVSMMANNQGLVQSNPVSMMANNQGLVQSNPVSMMANNQGLVQSNPVSMMANNQGLVQSNPVSMMTNNQGLVQSNPVSMMTNNQGLVQYNPVSMMTNNQGLIQPCQYDD
;
A
#
# COMPACT_ATOMS: atom_id res chain seq x y z
N MET A 1 47.02 -32.73 -0.53
CA MET A 1 45.96 -31.77 -0.89
C MET A 1 45.00 -32.53 -1.78
N ASP A 2 43.92 -33.01 -1.20
CA ASP A 2 43.06 -34.00 -1.82
C ASP A 2 42.18 -33.37 -2.91
N ALA A 3 41.91 -34.12 -3.98
CA ALA A 3 41.16 -33.68 -5.16
C ALA A 3 39.79 -33.04 -4.81
N ASN A 4 39.20 -33.43 -3.68
CA ASN A 4 37.94 -32.90 -3.17
C ASN A 4 38.07 -31.47 -2.59
N GLY A 5 39.23 -31.12 -2.03
CA GLY A 5 39.52 -29.77 -1.55
C GLY A 5 39.75 -28.78 -2.70
N ILE A 6 40.35 -29.25 -3.79
CA ILE A 6 40.55 -28.48 -5.02
C ILE A 6 39.20 -28.24 -5.72
N PHE A 7 38.31 -29.23 -5.74
CA PHE A 7 36.97 -29.06 -6.30
C PHE A 7 36.12 -28.04 -5.53
N SER A 8 36.21 -28.05 -4.19
CA SER A 8 35.51 -27.07 -3.33
C SER A 8 36.08 -25.65 -3.50
N LEU A 9 37.41 -25.52 -3.63
CA LEU A 9 38.06 -24.23 -3.89
C LEU A 9 37.77 -23.70 -5.31
N LEU A 10 37.68 -24.58 -6.31
CA LEU A 10 37.27 -24.25 -7.66
C LEU A 10 35.78 -23.86 -7.73
N LEU A 11 34.91 -24.51 -6.94
CA LEU A 11 33.51 -24.12 -6.84
C LEU A 11 33.37 -22.74 -6.19
N LEU A 12 34.15 -22.46 -5.15
CA LEU A 12 34.20 -21.15 -4.50
C LEU A 12 34.78 -20.06 -5.40
N CYS A 13 35.85 -20.36 -6.15
CA CYS A 13 36.37 -19.47 -7.19
C CYS A 13 35.35 -19.25 -8.31
N SER A 14 34.57 -20.26 -8.71
CA SER A 14 33.53 -20.14 -9.73
C SER A 14 32.34 -19.30 -9.27
N VAL A 15 31.97 -19.37 -7.99
CA VAL A 15 30.90 -18.54 -7.40
C VAL A 15 31.38 -17.10 -7.24
N THR A 16 32.66 -16.87 -6.91
CA THR A 16 33.23 -15.52 -6.93
C THR A 16 33.40 -14.97 -8.34
N GLU A 17 33.75 -15.78 -9.34
CA GLU A 17 33.77 -15.35 -10.75
C GLU A 17 32.37 -15.09 -11.31
N LEU A 18 31.35 -15.87 -10.93
CA LEU A 18 29.94 -15.57 -11.27
C LEU A 18 29.48 -14.24 -10.67
N CYS A 19 29.96 -13.89 -9.46
CA CYS A 19 29.68 -12.60 -8.83
C CYS A 19 30.48 -11.45 -9.46
N VAL A 20 31.69 -11.69 -9.97
CA VAL A 20 32.53 -10.68 -10.63
C VAL A 20 32.08 -10.43 -12.08
N LEU A 21 31.60 -11.44 -12.79
CA LEU A 21 30.98 -11.30 -14.13
C LEU A 21 29.61 -10.61 -14.09
N ALA A 22 29.03 -10.39 -12.91
CA ALA A 22 27.83 -9.55 -12.74
C ALA A 22 28.14 -8.04 -12.71
N ILE A 23 29.40 -7.64 -12.95
CA ILE A 23 29.76 -6.29 -13.35
C ILE A 23 29.65 -6.25 -14.89
N PRO A 24 28.81 -5.38 -15.49
CA PRO A 24 28.60 -5.41 -16.93
C PRO A 24 29.84 -4.83 -17.62
N GLU A 25 30.78 -5.68 -18.03
CA GLU A 25 31.62 -5.35 -19.18
C GLU A 25 30.77 -5.53 -20.44
N GLY A 26 30.66 -4.45 -21.21
CA GLY A 26 29.85 -4.38 -22.41
C GLY A 26 30.20 -5.51 -23.37
N ASN A 27 29.23 -6.37 -23.64
CA ASN A 27 29.35 -7.45 -24.60
C ASN A 27 28.29 -7.23 -25.70
N ASP A 28 28.75 -7.18 -26.95
CA ASP A 28 28.05 -6.73 -28.18
C ASP A 28 26.74 -7.46 -28.52
N SER A 29 26.28 -8.39 -27.68
CA SER A 29 24.95 -9.01 -27.75
C SER A 29 23.84 -8.17 -27.10
N GLN A 30 24.18 -7.14 -26.31
CA GLN A 30 23.21 -6.23 -25.68
C GLN A 30 22.58 -5.21 -26.66
N GLN A 31 23.15 -5.06 -27.86
CA GLN A 31 22.66 -4.09 -28.84
C GLN A 31 21.36 -4.52 -29.55
N GLN A 32 20.90 -5.76 -29.39
CA GLN A 32 19.67 -6.24 -30.05
C GLN A 32 18.47 -6.34 -29.11
N GLN A 33 18.66 -6.65 -27.81
CA GLN A 33 17.59 -6.70 -26.81
C GLN A 33 17.27 -5.34 -26.17
N HIS A 34 18.28 -4.47 -25.98
CA HIS A 34 18.03 -3.11 -25.48
C HIS A 34 17.25 -2.27 -26.51
N THR A 35 17.54 -2.44 -27.81
CA THR A 35 16.84 -1.75 -28.89
C THR A 35 15.39 -2.20 -29.04
N GLN A 36 15.06 -3.47 -28.78
CA GLN A 36 13.66 -3.96 -28.83
C GLN A 36 12.79 -3.40 -27.70
N ASN A 37 13.30 -3.37 -26.45
CA ASN A 37 12.55 -2.84 -25.30
C ASN A 37 12.38 -1.32 -25.35
N VAL A 38 13.42 -0.59 -25.80
CA VAL A 38 13.33 0.86 -26.02
C VAL A 38 12.34 1.18 -27.15
N TYR A 39 12.29 0.38 -28.22
CA TYR A 39 11.34 0.61 -29.32
C TYR A 39 9.88 0.27 -28.93
N HIS A 40 9.68 -0.74 -28.08
CA HIS A 40 8.36 -1.10 -27.58
C HIS A 40 7.82 -0.05 -26.59
N ASP A 41 8.65 0.45 -25.67
CA ASP A 41 8.29 1.50 -24.70
C ASP A 41 8.02 2.84 -25.38
N ILE A 42 8.82 3.21 -26.38
CA ILE A 42 8.55 4.35 -27.27
C ILE A 42 7.24 4.14 -28.05
N GLY A 43 6.95 2.90 -28.47
CA GLY A 43 5.71 2.56 -29.17
C GLY A 43 4.46 2.68 -28.30
N VAL A 44 4.51 2.19 -27.07
CA VAL A 44 3.41 2.29 -26.09
C VAL A 44 3.18 3.74 -25.68
N THR A 45 4.24 4.47 -25.30
CA THR A 45 4.17 5.90 -24.97
C THR A 45 3.55 6.70 -26.10
N ARG A 46 3.97 6.44 -27.35
CA ARG A 46 3.44 7.11 -28.53
C ARG A 46 1.96 6.80 -28.78
N ASN A 47 1.53 5.55 -28.58
CA ASN A 47 0.12 5.17 -28.72
C ASN A 47 -0.77 5.86 -27.67
N THR A 48 -0.31 5.94 -26.42
CA THR A 48 -1.03 6.63 -25.35
C THR A 48 -1.14 8.12 -25.61
N ILE A 49 -0.06 8.77 -26.07
CA ILE A 49 -0.08 10.20 -26.45
C ILE A 49 -1.07 10.45 -27.59
N VAL A 50 -1.07 9.60 -28.63
CA VAL A 50 -1.99 9.74 -29.77
C VAL A 50 -3.44 9.54 -29.31
N THR A 51 -3.69 8.61 -28.38
CA THR A 51 -5.03 8.38 -27.81
C THR A 51 -5.49 9.59 -27.00
N ALA A 52 -4.66 10.10 -26.08
CA ALA A 52 -4.96 11.28 -25.27
C ALA A 52 -5.18 12.53 -26.14
N GLN A 53 -4.38 12.68 -27.20
CA GLN A 53 -4.55 13.74 -28.19
C GLN A 53 -5.90 13.63 -28.90
N PHE A 54 -6.26 12.42 -29.36
CA PHE A 54 -7.54 12.18 -30.04
C PHE A 54 -8.73 12.49 -29.13
N GLU A 55 -8.71 12.01 -27.88
CA GLU A 55 -9.74 12.30 -26.87
C GLU A 55 -9.87 13.80 -26.61
N CYS A 56 -8.74 14.53 -26.55
CA CYS A 56 -8.77 15.98 -26.41
C CYS A 56 -9.44 16.68 -27.60
N TYR A 57 -9.10 16.28 -28.82
CA TYR A 57 -9.74 16.84 -30.01
C TYR A 57 -11.23 16.52 -30.07
N GLN A 58 -11.65 15.32 -29.65
CA GLN A 58 -13.07 15.00 -29.51
C GLN A 58 -13.77 15.94 -28.53
N LYS A 59 -13.15 16.25 -27.38
CA LYS A 59 -13.66 17.25 -26.43
C LYS A 59 -13.71 18.64 -27.04
N ILE A 60 -12.69 19.09 -27.77
CA ILE A 60 -12.66 20.42 -28.42
C ILE A 60 -13.79 20.54 -29.45
N MET A 61 -14.08 19.47 -30.20
CA MET A 61 -15.15 19.45 -31.21
C MET A 61 -16.56 19.34 -30.58
N LYS A 62 -16.67 18.78 -29.37
CA LYS A 62 -17.93 18.65 -28.66
C LYS A 62 -18.35 20.02 -28.13
N ASN A 63 -19.34 20.61 -28.80
CA ASN A 63 -19.78 21.98 -28.56
C ASN A 63 -20.66 22.04 -27.29
N ASP A 64 -20.04 22.32 -26.15
CA ASP A 64 -20.75 22.49 -24.89
C ASP A 64 -21.13 23.97 -24.73
N LYS A 65 -22.42 24.27 -24.90
CA LYS A 65 -22.97 25.63 -24.73
C LYS A 65 -23.04 26.02 -23.26
N HIS A 66 -21.89 26.10 -22.60
CA HIS A 66 -21.82 26.78 -21.31
C HIS A 66 -22.02 28.27 -21.58
N ASN A 67 -22.96 28.91 -20.86
CA ASN A 67 -23.12 30.36 -20.86
C ASN A 67 -21.85 30.98 -20.25
N LYS A 68 -20.83 31.21 -21.06
CA LYS A 68 -19.55 31.76 -20.61
C LYS A 68 -19.75 33.24 -20.29
N ILE A 69 -19.71 33.60 -19.01
CA ILE A 69 -19.84 34.97 -18.53
C ILE A 69 -18.44 35.59 -18.52
N GLY A 70 -18.03 36.18 -19.65
CA GLY A 70 -16.75 36.91 -19.77
C GLY A 70 -15.69 36.25 -20.67
N PRO A 71 -14.49 36.84 -20.77
CA PRO A 71 -13.38 36.30 -21.54
C PRO A 71 -12.90 34.97 -20.93
N VAL A 72 -12.65 33.98 -21.78
CA VAL A 72 -12.18 32.66 -21.39
C VAL A 72 -11.03 32.21 -22.28
N CYS A 73 -10.10 31.45 -21.71
CA CYS A 73 -9.14 30.69 -22.49
C CYS A 73 -9.80 29.41 -23.00
N ASN A 74 -9.80 29.24 -24.32
CA ASN A 74 -10.41 28.08 -24.96
C ASN A 74 -9.64 26.78 -24.70
N ARG A 75 -10.37 25.67 -24.66
CA ARG A 75 -9.84 24.31 -24.56
C ARG A 75 -8.76 24.06 -25.62
N THR A 76 -7.63 23.50 -25.20
CA THR A 76 -6.47 23.33 -26.08
C THR A 76 -5.63 22.10 -25.71
N TRP A 77 -4.92 21.56 -26.69
CA TRP A 77 -3.92 20.52 -26.53
C TRP A 77 -2.52 21.16 -26.58
N ASP A 78 -1.72 20.99 -25.53
CA ASP A 78 -0.38 21.60 -25.45
C ASP A 78 0.76 20.66 -25.91
N GLY A 79 0.42 19.45 -26.36
CA GLY A 79 1.37 18.40 -26.72
C GLY A 79 1.41 17.24 -25.74
N TRP A 80 1.00 17.47 -24.48
CA TRP A 80 1.00 16.45 -23.42
C TRP A 80 -0.37 16.35 -22.72
N LEU A 81 -1.01 17.46 -22.39
CA LEU A 81 -2.28 17.46 -21.66
C LEU A 81 -3.38 18.21 -22.41
N CYS A 82 -4.61 17.78 -22.14
CA CYS A 82 -5.81 18.45 -22.60
C CYS A 82 -6.25 19.49 -21.56
N TRP A 83 -6.13 20.76 -21.91
CA TRP A 83 -6.51 21.87 -21.05
C TRP A 83 -7.94 22.26 -21.32
N GLU A 84 -8.78 22.20 -20.29
CA GLU A 84 -10.19 22.60 -20.33
C GLU A 84 -10.37 24.12 -20.43
N ASP A 85 -11.59 24.56 -20.77
CA ASP A 85 -11.94 25.99 -20.79
C ASP A 85 -11.70 26.62 -19.41
N THR A 86 -10.95 27.71 -19.36
CA THR A 86 -10.56 28.37 -18.10
C THR A 86 -10.94 29.84 -18.14
N GLU A 87 -11.51 30.34 -17.04
CA GLU A 87 -11.87 31.76 -16.90
C GLU A 87 -10.64 32.67 -16.93
N ALA A 88 -10.78 33.86 -17.50
CA ALA A 88 -9.71 34.84 -17.55
C ALA A 88 -9.21 35.22 -16.15
N GLY A 89 -7.89 35.27 -15.97
CA GLY A 89 -7.23 35.59 -14.71
C GLY A 89 -7.00 34.38 -13.78
N PHE A 90 -7.52 33.20 -14.12
CA PHE A 90 -7.31 31.98 -13.32
C PHE A 90 -6.16 31.11 -13.85
N THR A 91 -5.52 30.39 -12.92
CA THR A 91 -4.55 29.34 -13.23
C THR A 91 -5.20 27.99 -13.03
N THR A 92 -5.14 27.15 -14.06
CA THR A 92 -5.64 25.77 -14.00
C THR A 92 -4.47 24.81 -13.79
N ASN A 93 -4.72 23.75 -13.02
CA ASN A 93 -3.73 22.75 -12.64
C ASN A 93 -4.26 21.35 -12.96
N GLN A 94 -3.41 20.47 -13.44
CA GLN A 94 -3.72 19.06 -13.67
C GLN A 94 -2.51 18.20 -13.28
N HIS A 95 -2.76 16.94 -12.92
CA HIS A 95 -1.68 15.98 -12.63
C HIS A 95 -0.78 15.76 -13.85
N CYS A 96 0.50 15.51 -13.59
CA CYS A 96 1.45 15.18 -14.64
C CYS A 96 1.06 13.84 -15.31
N PRO A 97 1.21 13.71 -16.64
CA PRO A 97 0.86 12.48 -17.35
C PRO A 97 1.71 11.28 -16.92
N ASP A 98 1.11 10.09 -16.94
CA ASP A 98 1.68 8.81 -16.51
C ASP A 98 2.47 8.07 -17.61
N TYR A 99 2.34 8.51 -18.86
CA TYR A 99 2.97 7.88 -20.01
C TYR A 99 4.42 8.34 -20.25
N PHE A 100 5.01 9.17 -19.37
CA PHE A 100 6.44 9.51 -19.40
C PHE A 100 7.15 8.98 -18.15
N GLN A 101 8.24 8.25 -18.34
CA GLN A 101 9.00 7.63 -17.24
C GLN A 101 9.67 8.64 -16.29
N ASP A 102 10.00 9.83 -16.80
CA ASP A 102 10.73 10.85 -16.04
C ASP A 102 9.80 11.84 -15.31
N PHE A 103 8.48 11.63 -15.38
CA PHE A 103 7.47 12.49 -14.75
C PHE A 103 6.91 11.86 -13.46
N ASP A 104 6.76 12.69 -12.44
CA ASP A 104 6.07 12.34 -11.21
C ASP A 104 4.57 12.65 -11.34
N THR A 105 3.75 11.61 -11.45
CA THR A 105 2.29 11.72 -11.54
C THR A 105 1.62 12.33 -10.29
N ALA A 106 2.30 12.33 -9.14
CA ALA A 106 1.80 12.96 -7.93
C ALA A 106 1.90 14.50 -7.99
N GLU A 107 2.82 15.01 -8.80
CA GLU A 107 2.98 16.44 -9.02
C GLU A 107 1.94 16.97 -10.03
N MET A 108 1.81 18.30 -10.06
CA MET A 108 0.86 18.98 -10.94
C MET A 108 1.55 19.95 -11.89
N ALA A 109 1.14 19.90 -13.14
CA ALA A 109 1.43 20.91 -14.14
C ALA A 109 0.43 22.06 -14.04
N SER A 110 0.87 23.28 -14.33
CA SER A 110 0.02 24.48 -14.25
C SER A 110 0.03 25.30 -15.53
N LYS A 111 -1.14 25.86 -15.88
CA LYS A 111 -1.32 26.71 -17.04
C LYS A 111 -2.13 27.95 -16.69
N VAL A 112 -1.62 29.10 -17.11
CA VAL A 112 -2.16 30.40 -16.71
C VAL A 112 -3.02 31.00 -17.83
N CYS A 113 -4.24 31.39 -17.50
CA CYS A 113 -5.11 32.17 -18.38
C CYS A 113 -4.99 33.67 -18.04
N SER A 114 -4.63 34.48 -19.03
CA SER A 114 -4.55 35.94 -18.88
C SER A 114 -5.94 36.55 -18.66
N GLU A 115 -6.01 37.71 -18.02
CA GLU A 115 -7.23 38.52 -17.88
C GLU A 115 -7.89 38.88 -19.22
N THR A 116 -7.12 38.86 -20.30
CA THR A 116 -7.62 39.10 -21.67
C THR A 116 -8.30 37.88 -22.31
N GLY A 117 -8.33 36.72 -21.65
CA GLY A 117 -8.86 35.47 -22.20
C GLY A 117 -7.89 34.73 -23.14
N ASN A 118 -6.60 35.06 -23.08
CA ASN A 118 -5.56 34.36 -23.85
C ASN A 118 -4.66 33.54 -22.93
N TRP A 119 -4.25 32.36 -23.40
CA TRP A 119 -3.28 31.56 -22.67
C TRP A 119 -1.94 32.28 -22.55
N PHE A 120 -1.28 32.15 -21.39
CA PHE A 120 0.02 32.77 -21.14
C PHE A 120 1.07 32.36 -22.17
N LEU A 121 1.81 33.36 -22.67
CA LEU A 121 2.90 33.19 -23.62
C LEU A 121 4.24 33.28 -22.90
N HIS A 122 5.13 32.33 -23.14
CA HIS A 122 6.47 32.37 -22.57
C HIS A 122 7.24 33.61 -23.06
N PRO A 123 7.91 34.38 -22.19
CA PRO A 123 8.57 35.62 -22.56
C PRO A 123 9.67 35.45 -23.60
N GLU A 124 10.35 34.29 -23.63
CA GLU A 124 11.47 34.06 -24.56
C GLU A 124 11.04 33.43 -25.89
N SER A 125 9.99 32.60 -25.90
CA SER A 125 9.59 31.84 -27.10
C SER A 125 8.31 32.35 -27.76
N ASN A 126 7.59 33.26 -27.08
CA ASN A 126 6.31 33.82 -27.51
C ASN A 126 5.27 32.75 -27.91
N ARG A 127 5.36 31.56 -27.31
CA ARG A 127 4.44 30.45 -27.49
C ARG A 127 3.67 30.19 -26.22
N THR A 128 2.48 29.63 -26.37
CA THR A 128 1.67 29.19 -25.25
C THR A 128 2.47 28.24 -24.36
N TRP A 129 2.46 28.50 -23.06
CA TRP A 129 3.34 27.80 -22.12
C TRP A 129 2.57 27.18 -20.96
N THR A 130 3.08 26.03 -20.53
CA THR A 130 2.61 25.27 -19.38
C THR A 130 3.81 24.96 -18.51
N ASN A 131 3.67 25.11 -17.19
CA ASN A 131 4.72 24.82 -16.23
C ASN A 131 4.72 23.34 -15.85
N TYR A 132 5.72 22.59 -16.34
CA TYR A 132 5.95 21.18 -16.00
C TYR A 132 7.15 20.96 -15.07
N THR A 133 7.75 22.02 -14.52
CA THR A 133 9.00 21.93 -13.72
C THR A 133 8.85 20.99 -12.52
N LYS A 134 7.67 20.94 -11.90
CA LYS A 134 7.39 20.05 -10.78
C LYS A 134 7.36 18.59 -11.18
N CYS A 135 6.88 18.27 -12.38
CA CYS A 135 6.80 16.90 -12.88
C CYS A 135 8.17 16.22 -12.93
N THR A 136 9.25 16.98 -13.11
CA THR A 136 10.62 16.41 -13.21
C THR A 136 11.48 16.71 -11.98
N ALA A 137 10.95 17.37 -10.95
CA ALA A 137 11.76 17.91 -9.86
C ALA A 137 12.36 16.82 -8.95
N TYR A 138 11.60 15.75 -8.69
CA TYR A 138 11.96 14.72 -7.70
C TYR A 138 12.26 13.34 -8.29
N THR A 139 11.97 13.13 -9.58
CA THR A 139 12.12 11.83 -10.25
C THR A 139 13.58 11.37 -10.32
N SER A 140 14.52 12.29 -10.53
CA SER A 140 15.96 11.98 -10.57
C SER A 140 16.50 11.49 -9.22
N ALA A 141 16.13 12.14 -8.11
CA ALA A 141 16.55 11.76 -6.76
C ALA A 141 15.93 10.43 -6.29
N GLY A 142 14.65 10.21 -6.62
CA GLY A 142 13.96 8.95 -6.34
C GLY A 142 14.60 7.77 -7.06
N ARG A 143 14.93 7.93 -8.35
CA ARG A 143 15.59 6.89 -9.16
C ARG A 143 16.97 6.51 -8.62
N VAL A 144 17.78 7.49 -8.21
CA VAL A 144 19.10 7.23 -7.60
C VAL A 144 18.95 6.46 -6.29
N THR A 145 17.99 6.85 -5.44
CA THR A 145 17.74 6.18 -4.16
C THR A 145 17.24 4.75 -4.35
N ALA A 146 16.32 4.52 -5.28
CA ALA A 146 15.79 3.20 -5.61
C ALA A 146 16.89 2.28 -6.16
N MET A 147 17.75 2.79 -7.05
CA MET A 147 18.91 2.05 -7.56
C MET A 147 19.90 1.70 -6.46
N ASN A 148 20.20 2.66 -5.57
CA ASN A 148 21.11 2.41 -4.43
C ASN A 148 20.56 1.33 -3.49
N LEU A 149 19.27 1.36 -3.16
CA LEU A 149 18.62 0.34 -2.35
C LEU A 149 18.64 -1.03 -3.04
N TYR A 150 18.40 -1.07 -4.35
CA TYR A 150 18.50 -2.30 -5.14
C TYR A 150 19.89 -2.94 -5.04
N TYR A 151 20.95 -2.15 -5.23
CA TYR A 151 22.33 -2.64 -5.09
C TYR A 151 22.66 -3.10 -3.66
N LEU A 152 22.20 -2.38 -2.63
CA LEU A 152 22.40 -2.80 -1.23
C LEU A 152 21.73 -4.15 -0.93
N VAL A 153 20.51 -4.35 -1.43
CA VAL A 153 19.78 -5.61 -1.25
C VAL A 153 20.47 -6.75 -2.01
N LEU A 154 20.92 -6.51 -3.25
CA LEU A 154 21.61 -7.51 -4.07
C LEU A 154 22.93 -7.96 -3.42
N ILE A 155 23.77 -7.00 -3.00
CA ILE A 155 25.05 -7.28 -2.33
C ILE A 155 24.81 -7.99 -0.98
N GLY A 156 23.81 -7.54 -0.21
CA GLY A 156 23.46 -8.14 1.08
C GLY A 156 23.04 -9.61 0.97
N HIS A 157 22.16 -9.93 0.02
CA HIS A 157 21.77 -11.32 -0.22
C HIS A 157 22.93 -12.15 -0.78
N GLY A 158 23.81 -11.60 -1.62
CA GLY A 158 25.01 -12.29 -2.10
C GLY A 158 25.96 -12.69 -0.97
N LEU A 159 26.29 -11.76 -0.07
CA LEU A 159 27.14 -12.04 1.10
C LEU A 159 26.50 -13.03 2.07
N SER A 160 25.18 -12.93 2.29
CA SER A 160 24.47 -13.90 3.11
C SER A 160 24.52 -15.31 2.50
N LEU A 161 24.24 -15.42 1.20
CA LEU A 161 24.20 -16.68 0.45
C LEU A 161 25.56 -17.39 0.48
N THR A 162 26.65 -16.67 0.26
CA THR A 162 28.00 -17.25 0.33
C THR A 162 28.26 -17.85 1.71
N SER A 163 28.02 -17.10 2.80
CA SER A 163 28.24 -17.62 4.17
C SER A 163 27.36 -18.83 4.51
N LEU A 164 26.11 -18.85 4.03
CA LEU A 164 25.16 -19.96 4.20
C LEU A 164 25.61 -21.21 3.46
N PHE A 165 26.10 -21.07 2.22
CA PHE A 165 26.65 -22.20 1.46
C PHE A 165 27.87 -22.82 2.13
N PHE A 166 28.80 -22.00 2.64
CA PHE A 166 29.94 -22.50 3.41
C PHE A 166 29.49 -23.26 4.66
N SER A 167 28.53 -22.71 5.41
CA SER A 167 28.00 -23.33 6.63
C SER A 167 27.34 -24.68 6.34
N LEU A 168 26.47 -24.75 5.32
CA LEU A 168 25.85 -26.00 4.86
C LEU A 168 26.91 -27.01 4.41
N GLY A 169 27.92 -26.57 3.64
CA GLY A 169 29.02 -27.41 3.17
C GLY A 169 29.75 -28.11 4.31
N ILE A 170 30.09 -27.38 5.38
CA ILE A 170 30.75 -27.95 6.58
C ILE A 170 29.83 -29.00 7.25
N PHE A 171 28.54 -28.71 7.42
CA PHE A 171 27.61 -29.64 8.07
C PHE A 171 27.25 -30.88 7.24
N PHE A 172 27.34 -30.80 5.92
CA PHE A 172 27.18 -31.96 5.03
C PHE A 172 28.46 -32.80 4.96
N HIS A 173 29.64 -32.16 4.93
CA HIS A 173 30.93 -32.82 4.85
C HIS A 173 31.25 -33.61 6.13
N PHE A 174 31.10 -32.96 7.30
CA PHE A 174 31.37 -33.60 8.58
C PHE A 174 30.15 -34.33 9.12
N LYS A 175 29.91 -35.54 8.59
CA LYS A 175 28.80 -36.43 9.00
C LYS A 175 28.83 -36.75 10.51
N SER A 176 30.02 -36.69 11.12
CA SER A 176 30.24 -36.87 12.56
C SER A 176 29.60 -35.79 13.45
N LEU A 177 29.27 -34.60 12.90
CA LEU A 177 28.63 -33.51 13.63
C LEU A 177 27.09 -33.52 13.50
N SER A 178 26.53 -34.51 12.79
CA SER A 178 25.11 -34.56 12.46
C SER A 178 24.27 -35.16 13.59
N CYS A 179 23.90 -34.31 14.56
CA CYS A 179 22.92 -34.59 15.61
C CYS A 179 21.52 -34.06 15.24
N GLN A 180 20.47 -34.46 15.97
CA GLN A 180 19.09 -33.98 15.81
C GLN A 180 19.00 -32.45 15.76
N ARG A 181 19.74 -31.74 16.64
CA ARG A 181 19.81 -30.27 16.63
C ARG A 181 20.36 -29.72 15.32
N ILE A 182 21.43 -30.32 14.78
CA ILE A 182 22.09 -29.87 13.55
C ILE A 182 21.23 -30.16 12.31
N THR A 183 20.40 -31.22 12.33
CA THR A 183 19.43 -31.45 11.24
C THR A 183 18.38 -30.34 11.13
N LEU A 184 17.92 -29.77 12.26
CA LEU A 184 17.05 -28.59 12.26
C LEU A 184 17.77 -27.38 11.66
N HIS A 185 19.04 -27.16 12.00
CA HIS A 185 19.83 -26.04 11.47
C HIS A 185 20.06 -26.18 9.96
N LYS A 186 20.29 -27.39 9.45
CA LYS A 186 20.39 -27.67 8.01
C LYS A 186 19.11 -27.26 7.26
N ASN A 187 17.94 -27.64 7.78
CA ASN A 187 16.65 -27.30 7.16
C ASN A 187 16.37 -25.79 7.22
N LEU A 188 16.76 -25.12 8.32
CA LEU A 188 16.65 -23.68 8.46
C LEU A 188 17.54 -22.94 7.46
N PHE A 189 18.82 -23.30 7.37
CA PHE A 189 19.75 -22.69 6.42
C PHE A 189 19.37 -22.96 4.97
N PHE A 190 18.87 -24.16 4.66
CA PHE A 190 18.34 -24.47 3.34
C PHE A 190 17.15 -23.57 2.97
N SER A 191 16.24 -23.31 3.92
CA SER A 191 15.12 -22.40 3.73
C SER A 191 15.59 -20.97 3.46
N PHE A 192 16.61 -20.48 4.17
CA PHE A 192 17.20 -19.16 3.94
C PHE A 192 17.91 -19.04 2.58
N VAL A 193 18.56 -20.11 2.12
CA VAL A 193 19.15 -20.18 0.77
C VAL A 193 18.07 -20.07 -0.30
N LEU A 194 17.00 -20.86 -0.21
CA LEU A 194 15.89 -20.79 -1.16
C LEU A 194 15.21 -19.42 -1.17
N ASN A 195 14.93 -18.85 0.01
CA ASN A 195 14.35 -17.51 0.11
C ASN A 195 15.23 -16.43 -0.54
N SER A 196 16.54 -16.49 -0.33
CA SER A 196 17.49 -15.55 -0.92
C SER A 196 17.58 -15.71 -2.44
N VAL A 197 17.61 -16.95 -2.95
CA VAL A 197 17.62 -17.23 -4.39
C VAL A 197 16.32 -16.77 -5.06
N ILE A 198 15.16 -17.06 -4.47
CA ILE A 198 13.86 -16.59 -4.99
C ILE A 198 13.81 -15.06 -5.00
N THR A 199 14.29 -14.40 -3.94
CA THR A 199 14.32 -12.93 -3.86
C THR A 199 15.23 -12.33 -4.92
N ILE A 200 16.42 -12.90 -5.16
CA ILE A 200 17.34 -12.44 -6.22
C ILE A 200 16.72 -12.67 -7.61
N ILE A 201 16.13 -13.83 -7.87
CA ILE A 201 15.47 -14.13 -9.15
C ILE A 201 14.31 -13.17 -9.38
N TRP A 202 13.49 -12.94 -8.37
CA TRP A 202 12.37 -12.00 -8.45
C TRP A 202 12.87 -10.57 -8.69
N LEU A 203 13.85 -10.09 -7.92
CA LEU A 203 14.43 -8.74 -8.09
C LEU A 203 15.09 -8.55 -9.45
N THR A 204 15.84 -9.54 -9.95
CA THR A 204 16.50 -9.46 -11.26
C THR A 204 15.52 -9.63 -12.41
N ALA A 205 14.50 -10.49 -12.29
CA ALA A 205 13.44 -10.62 -13.29
C ALA A 205 12.56 -9.37 -13.34
N VAL A 206 12.23 -8.78 -12.20
CA VAL A 206 11.46 -7.53 -12.12
C VAL A 206 12.30 -6.35 -12.63
N ALA A 207 13.58 -6.25 -12.26
CA ALA A 207 14.47 -5.18 -12.74
C ALA A 207 14.80 -5.31 -14.25
N SER A 208 14.95 -6.53 -14.76
CA SER A 208 15.22 -6.80 -16.18
C SER A 208 13.98 -6.63 -17.05
N ASN A 209 12.78 -6.78 -16.49
CA ASN A 209 11.52 -6.53 -17.18
C ASN A 209 10.94 -5.20 -16.68
N GLN A 210 11.52 -4.08 -17.13
CA GLN A 210 10.92 -2.75 -16.94
C GLN A 210 9.44 -2.72 -17.35
N GLY A 211 9.03 -3.56 -18.32
CA GLY A 211 7.62 -3.73 -18.73
C GLY A 211 6.72 -4.53 -17.76
N LEU A 212 7.25 -5.31 -16.83
CA LEU A 212 6.46 -6.06 -15.83
C LEU A 212 6.31 -5.30 -14.50
N VAL A 213 7.15 -4.28 -14.26
CA VAL A 213 6.93 -3.30 -13.19
C VAL A 213 5.67 -2.46 -13.48
N GLN A 214 5.30 -2.31 -14.76
CA GLN A 214 4.11 -1.57 -15.20
C GLN A 214 2.83 -2.41 -15.35
N SER A 215 2.89 -3.75 -15.33
CA SER A 215 1.69 -4.60 -15.41
C SER A 215 1.21 -5.16 -14.07
N ASN A 216 1.89 -4.83 -12.96
CA ASN A 216 1.29 -4.97 -11.64
C ASN A 216 0.70 -3.62 -11.23
N PRO A 217 -0.51 -3.59 -10.65
CA PRO A 217 -1.10 -2.37 -10.12
C PRO A 217 -0.43 -2.01 -8.80
N VAL A 218 0.91 -2.01 -8.74
CA VAL A 218 1.70 -1.62 -7.57
C VAL A 218 1.88 -0.12 -7.62
N SER A 219 0.86 0.60 -7.14
CA SER A 219 0.99 2.04 -6.94
C SER A 219 1.66 2.29 -5.58
N MET A 220 2.69 3.15 -5.53
CA MET A 220 3.25 3.58 -4.23
C MET A 220 2.18 4.31 -3.41
N MET A 221 1.30 5.04 -4.10
CA MET A 221 0.07 5.61 -3.55
C MET A 221 -1.08 5.38 -4.53
N ALA A 222 -2.17 4.77 -4.07
CA ALA A 222 -3.45 4.78 -4.77
C ALA A 222 -4.32 5.87 -4.15
N ASN A 223 -4.63 6.93 -4.90
CA ASN A 223 -5.62 7.92 -4.47
C ASN A 223 -6.84 7.83 -5.37
N ASN A 224 -7.88 7.14 -4.89
CA ASN A 224 -9.07 6.88 -5.69
C ASN A 224 -10.22 7.76 -5.19
N GLN A 225 -10.79 8.59 -6.08
CA GLN A 225 -11.98 9.40 -5.81
C GLN A 225 -13.14 8.99 -6.73
N GLY A 226 -14.33 8.78 -6.17
CA GLY A 226 -15.55 8.47 -6.95
C GLY A 226 -15.98 7.01 -6.86
N LEU A 227 -16.42 6.42 -7.99
CA LEU A 227 -16.73 4.99 -8.11
C LEU A 227 -15.44 4.21 -8.38
N VAL A 228 -15.03 3.37 -7.43
CA VAL A 228 -13.75 2.65 -7.48
C VAL A 228 -14.02 1.14 -7.48
N GLN A 229 -13.65 0.46 -8.56
CA GLN A 229 -13.73 -1.00 -8.67
C GLN A 229 -12.40 -1.55 -9.20
N SER A 230 -11.40 -1.66 -8.31
CA SER A 230 -10.07 -2.17 -8.64
C SER A 230 -9.44 -2.85 -7.44
N ASN A 231 -8.66 -3.93 -7.62
CA ASN A 231 -7.93 -4.61 -6.53
C ASN A 231 -6.41 -4.39 -6.62
N PRO A 232 -5.90 -3.14 -6.55
CA PRO A 232 -4.48 -2.88 -6.66
C PRO A 232 -3.71 -3.33 -5.40
N VAL A 233 -2.42 -3.59 -5.56
CA VAL A 233 -1.48 -3.71 -4.45
C VAL A 233 -0.87 -2.33 -4.24
N SER A 234 -0.85 -1.75 -3.06
CA SER A 234 -0.31 -0.40 -2.90
C SER A 234 0.47 -0.26 -1.60
N MET A 235 1.48 0.61 -1.53
CA MET A 235 2.06 0.89 -0.20
C MET A 235 1.08 1.70 0.65
N MET A 236 0.40 2.66 0.04
CA MET A 236 -0.62 3.47 0.68
C MET A 236 -1.85 3.60 -0.22
N ALA A 237 -3.03 3.32 0.33
CA ALA A 237 -4.31 3.51 -0.35
C ALA A 237 -5.10 4.61 0.37
N ASN A 238 -5.55 5.61 -0.37
CA ASN A 238 -6.51 6.61 0.06
C ASN A 238 -7.73 6.53 -0.84
N ASN A 239 -8.85 6.07 -0.29
CA ASN A 239 -10.08 5.86 -1.05
C ASN A 239 -11.16 6.80 -0.52
N GLN A 240 -11.75 7.62 -1.39
CA GLN A 240 -12.84 8.55 -1.07
C GLN A 240 -14.03 8.32 -2.02
N GLY A 241 -15.23 8.09 -1.47
CA GLY A 241 -16.46 7.96 -2.27
C GLY A 241 -17.14 6.59 -2.17
N LEU A 242 -17.59 6.04 -3.30
CA LEU A 242 -18.21 4.70 -3.41
C LEU A 242 -17.15 3.69 -3.84
N VAL A 243 -16.68 2.89 -2.89
CA VAL A 243 -15.50 2.04 -3.08
C VAL A 243 -15.89 0.58 -2.94
N GLN A 244 -15.67 -0.23 -3.99
CA GLN A 244 -15.86 -1.67 -3.97
C GLN A 244 -14.58 -2.38 -4.45
N SER A 245 -13.68 -2.70 -3.51
CA SER A 245 -12.33 -3.18 -3.82
C SER A 245 -11.74 -4.01 -2.69
N ASN A 246 -10.91 -5.01 -2.98
CA ASN A 246 -10.14 -5.79 -1.99
C ASN A 246 -8.62 -5.56 -2.18
N PRO A 247 -8.09 -4.33 -2.00
CA PRO A 247 -6.68 -4.05 -2.20
C PRO A 247 -5.81 -4.68 -1.10
N VAL A 248 -4.55 -4.94 -1.43
CA VAL A 248 -3.51 -5.26 -0.43
C VAL A 248 -2.69 -3.99 -0.23
N SER A 249 -2.60 -3.48 1.00
CA SER A 249 -1.78 -2.29 1.26
C SER A 249 -1.01 -2.28 2.57
N MET A 250 0.08 -1.53 2.70
CA MET A 250 0.64 -1.33 4.05
C MET A 250 -0.25 -0.40 4.87
N MET A 251 -0.72 0.69 4.27
CA MET A 251 -1.68 1.62 4.87
C MET A 251 -2.92 1.77 4.00
N ALA A 252 -4.10 1.76 4.61
CA ALA A 252 -5.37 2.06 3.95
C ALA A 252 -6.09 3.16 4.73
N ASN A 253 -6.52 4.20 4.03
CA ASN A 253 -7.42 5.23 4.52
C ASN A 253 -8.68 5.23 3.64
N ASN A 254 -9.82 4.93 4.23
CA ASN A 254 -11.09 4.75 3.54
C ASN A 254 -12.10 5.77 4.09
N GLN A 255 -12.62 6.66 3.25
CA GLN A 255 -13.63 7.66 3.62
C GLN A 255 -14.85 7.57 2.70
N GLY A 256 -16.07 7.49 3.26
CA GLY A 256 -17.33 7.50 2.48
C GLY A 256 -18.14 6.21 2.58
N LEU A 257 -18.75 5.78 1.46
CA LEU A 257 -19.48 4.51 1.33
C LEU A 257 -18.53 3.43 0.81
N VAL A 258 -18.04 2.57 1.71
CA VAL A 258 -16.98 1.62 1.37
C VAL A 258 -17.43 0.20 1.64
N GLN A 259 -17.36 -0.67 0.63
CA GLN A 259 -17.57 -2.11 0.75
C GLN A 259 -16.32 -2.88 0.29
N SER A 260 -15.48 -3.31 1.24
CA SER A 260 -14.14 -3.83 0.94
C SER A 260 -13.64 -4.83 1.98
N ASN A 261 -12.86 -5.84 1.60
CA ASN A 261 -12.15 -6.74 2.52
C ASN A 261 -10.63 -6.65 2.28
N PRO A 262 -9.99 -5.48 2.52
CA PRO A 262 -8.57 -5.31 2.23
C PRO A 262 -7.69 -6.08 3.23
N VAL A 263 -6.48 -6.43 2.79
CA VAL A 263 -5.41 -6.86 3.68
C VAL A 263 -4.49 -5.67 3.90
N SER A 264 -4.31 -5.21 5.14
CA SER A 264 -3.36 -4.15 5.43
C SER A 264 -2.51 -4.32 6.68
N MET A 265 -1.43 -3.56 6.83
CA MET A 265 -0.85 -3.42 8.17
C MET A 265 -1.69 -2.46 9.01
N MET A 266 -2.12 -1.33 8.43
CA MET A 266 -2.90 -0.32 9.12
C MET A 266 -4.11 0.07 8.28
N ALA A 267 -5.29 0.10 8.89
CA ALA A 267 -6.54 0.51 8.27
C ALA A 267 -7.18 1.64 9.08
N ASN A 268 -7.53 2.73 8.41
CA ASN A 268 -8.34 3.82 8.94
C ASN A 268 -9.63 3.92 8.12
N ASN A 269 -10.78 3.70 8.73
CA ASN A 269 -12.08 3.69 8.09
C ASN A 269 -12.95 4.79 8.69
N GLN A 270 -13.44 5.73 7.89
CA GLN A 270 -14.33 6.81 8.30
C GLN A 270 -15.59 6.86 7.41
N GLY A 271 -16.78 6.95 8.01
CA GLY A 271 -18.04 7.11 7.27
C GLY A 271 -18.96 5.88 7.34
N LEU A 272 -19.61 5.53 6.22
CA LEU A 272 -20.54 4.40 6.11
C LEU A 272 -19.79 3.19 5.52
N VAL A 273 -19.18 2.38 6.37
CA VAL A 273 -18.22 1.35 5.91
C VAL A 273 -18.73 -0.05 6.25
N GLN A 274 -18.81 -0.93 5.25
CA GLN A 274 -19.03 -2.36 5.42
C GLN A 274 -17.79 -3.16 5.00
N SER A 275 -16.96 -3.60 5.94
CA SER A 275 -15.67 -4.20 5.62
C SER A 275 -15.21 -5.26 6.62
N ASN A 276 -14.61 -6.37 6.16
CA ASN A 276 -13.98 -7.36 7.04
C ASN A 276 -12.46 -7.43 6.76
N PRO A 277 -11.70 -6.36 7.01
CA PRO A 277 -10.28 -6.33 6.67
C PRO A 277 -9.46 -7.24 7.60
N VAL A 278 -8.36 -7.75 7.07
CA VAL A 278 -7.27 -8.31 7.89
C VAL A 278 -6.26 -7.19 8.08
N SER A 279 -6.09 -6.70 9.30
CA SER A 279 -5.17 -5.59 9.57
C SER A 279 -4.34 -5.82 10.81
N MET A 280 -3.10 -5.33 10.90
CA MET A 280 -2.40 -5.36 12.18
C MET A 280 -3.06 -4.36 13.16
N MET A 281 -3.47 -3.19 12.65
CA MET A 281 -4.16 -2.15 13.40
C MET A 281 -5.36 -1.61 12.60
N ALA A 282 -6.53 -1.56 13.23
CA ALA A 282 -7.75 -1.01 12.66
C ALA A 282 -8.25 0.18 13.49
N ASN A 283 -8.55 1.29 12.83
CA ASN A 283 -9.25 2.43 13.39
C ASN A 283 -10.55 2.66 12.60
N ASN A 284 -11.69 2.55 13.26
CA ASN A 284 -13.02 2.67 12.66
C ASN A 284 -13.76 3.85 13.32
N GLN A 285 -14.19 4.82 12.52
CA GLN A 285 -14.95 5.99 12.97
C GLN A 285 -16.23 6.18 12.14
N GLY A 286 -17.38 6.41 12.77
CA GLY A 286 -18.65 6.71 12.07
C GLY A 286 -19.67 5.58 12.12
N LEU A 287 -20.39 5.33 11.02
CA LEU A 287 -21.41 4.27 10.89
C LEU A 287 -20.78 3.02 10.24
N VAL A 288 -20.09 2.21 11.03
CA VAL A 288 -19.25 1.11 10.51
C VAL A 288 -19.84 -0.24 10.88
N GLN A 289 -20.03 -1.12 9.89
CA GLN A 289 -20.31 -2.54 10.09
C GLN A 289 -19.10 -3.37 9.65
N SER A 290 -18.33 -3.91 10.60
CA SER A 290 -17.07 -4.58 10.25
C SER A 290 -16.70 -5.72 11.20
N ASN A 291 -16.24 -6.86 10.68
CA ASN A 291 -15.68 -7.96 11.50
C ASN A 291 -14.20 -8.17 11.17
N PRO A 292 -13.32 -7.18 11.45
CA PRO A 292 -11.92 -7.29 11.09
C PRO A 292 -11.20 -8.33 11.96
N VAL A 293 -10.17 -8.95 11.38
CA VAL A 293 -9.14 -9.64 12.17
C VAL A 293 -8.01 -8.65 12.37
N SER A 294 -7.71 -8.30 13.63
CA SER A 294 -6.59 -7.41 13.91
C SER A 294 -5.76 -7.77 15.14
N MET A 295 -4.60 -7.15 15.30
CA MET A 295 -3.94 -7.17 16.62
C MET A 295 -4.55 -6.11 17.52
N MET A 296 -4.85 -4.93 16.97
CA MET A 296 -5.45 -3.83 17.71
C MET A 296 -6.63 -3.25 16.94
N ALA A 297 -7.75 -3.03 17.63
CA ALA A 297 -8.95 -2.42 17.07
C ALA A 297 -9.36 -1.21 17.92
N ASN A 298 -9.57 -0.06 17.27
CA ASN A 298 -10.14 1.14 17.87
C ASN A 298 -11.42 1.49 17.13
N ASN A 299 -12.55 1.50 17.83
CA ASN A 299 -13.87 1.75 17.27
C ASN A 299 -14.48 2.98 17.95
N GLN A 300 -14.86 3.99 17.17
CA GLN A 300 -15.50 5.22 17.66
C GLN A 300 -16.77 5.55 16.87
N GLY A 301 -17.88 5.86 17.54
CA GLY A 301 -19.13 6.30 16.88
C GLY A 301 -20.25 5.25 16.94
N LEU A 302 -21.00 5.08 15.85
CA LEU A 302 -22.12 4.13 15.75
C LEU A 302 -21.64 2.86 15.02
N VAL A 303 -20.97 1.97 15.75
CA VAL A 303 -20.23 0.84 15.16
C VAL A 303 -20.90 -0.48 15.53
N GLN A 304 -21.14 -1.34 14.53
CA GLN A 304 -21.53 -2.74 14.72
C GLN A 304 -20.39 -3.66 14.27
N SER A 305 -19.66 -4.27 15.19
CA SER A 305 -18.45 -5.02 14.84
C SER A 305 -18.18 -6.23 15.75
N ASN A 306 -17.84 -7.38 15.18
CA ASN A 306 -17.39 -8.56 15.94
C ASN A 306 -15.92 -8.89 15.60
N PRO A 307 -14.96 -8.00 15.91
CA PRO A 307 -13.57 -8.22 15.53
C PRO A 307 -12.93 -9.35 16.34
N VAL A 308 -12.01 -10.06 15.73
CA VAL A 308 -11.02 -10.87 16.47
C VAL A 308 -9.80 -9.99 16.64
N SER A 309 -9.51 -9.56 17.87
CA SER A 309 -8.43 -8.61 18.14
C SER A 309 -7.63 -9.00 19.38
N MET A 310 -6.32 -8.78 19.42
CA MET A 310 -5.61 -8.97 20.69
C MET A 310 -6.03 -7.90 21.72
N MET A 311 -6.29 -6.68 21.26
CA MET A 311 -6.77 -5.56 22.07
C MET A 311 -7.87 -4.79 21.34
N ALA A 312 -8.99 -4.55 22.02
CA ALA A 312 -10.12 -3.77 21.53
C ALA A 312 -10.36 -2.52 22.39
N ASN A 313 -10.54 -1.37 21.76
CA ASN A 313 -10.98 -0.13 22.38
C ASN A 313 -12.25 0.36 21.67
N ASN A 314 -13.36 0.48 22.41
CA ASN A 314 -14.67 0.85 21.89
C ASN A 314 -15.16 2.11 22.59
N GLN A 315 -15.50 3.15 21.83
CA GLN A 315 -16.02 4.42 22.35
C GLN A 315 -17.28 4.86 21.59
N GLY A 316 -18.34 5.27 22.29
CA GLY A 316 -19.57 5.80 21.67
C GLY A 316 -20.75 4.85 21.75
N LEU A 317 -21.55 4.74 20.69
CA LEU A 317 -22.73 3.86 20.62
C LEU A 317 -22.36 2.59 19.83
N VAL A 318 -21.72 1.64 20.51
CA VAL A 318 -21.09 0.48 19.86
C VAL A 318 -21.82 -0.81 20.22
N GLN A 319 -22.19 -1.60 19.20
CA GLN A 319 -22.67 -2.98 19.38
C GLN A 319 -21.60 -3.95 18.89
N SER A 320 -20.93 -4.66 19.81
CA SER A 320 -19.80 -5.51 19.42
C SER A 320 -19.64 -6.75 20.29
N ASN A 321 -19.40 -7.93 19.70
CA ASN A 321 -19.04 -9.15 20.43
C ASN A 321 -17.63 -9.59 20.04
N PRO A 322 -16.58 -8.80 20.37
CA PRO A 322 -15.23 -9.13 19.97
C PRO A 322 -14.70 -10.34 20.74
N VAL A 323 -13.82 -11.10 20.10
CA VAL A 323 -12.92 -12.02 20.79
C VAL A 323 -11.62 -11.27 20.99
N SER A 324 -11.24 -11.00 22.24
CA SER A 324 -9.98 -10.30 22.52
C SER A 324 -9.22 -10.79 23.73
N MET A 325 -7.94 -10.44 23.88
CA MET A 325 -7.30 -10.63 25.19
C MET A 325 -7.70 -9.51 26.14
N MET A 326 -7.78 -8.28 25.63
CA MET A 326 -8.13 -7.09 26.38
C MET A 326 -9.24 -6.30 25.68
N ALA A 327 -10.23 -5.85 26.43
CA ALA A 327 -11.30 -4.98 25.96
C ALA A 327 -11.44 -3.74 26.84
N ASN A 328 -11.51 -2.56 26.23
CA ASN A 328 -11.83 -1.30 26.89
C ASN A 328 -13.07 -0.70 26.23
N ASN A 329 -14.14 -0.49 26.99
CA ASN A 329 -15.43 -0.02 26.50
C ASN A 329 -15.80 1.28 27.22
N GLN A 330 -16.10 2.34 26.46
CA GLN A 330 -16.52 3.64 27.00
C GLN A 330 -17.76 4.18 26.27
N GLY A 331 -18.77 4.65 26.99
CA GLY A 331 -19.98 5.26 26.41
C GLY A 331 -21.21 4.38 26.52
N LEU A 332 -22.04 4.33 25.46
CA LEU A 332 -23.29 3.55 25.39
C LEU A 332 -23.02 2.25 24.60
N VAL A 333 -22.41 1.26 25.25
CA VAL A 333 -21.87 0.07 24.58
C VAL A 333 -22.70 -1.17 24.90
N GLN A 334 -23.16 -1.90 23.87
CA GLN A 334 -23.75 -3.22 24.01
C GLN A 334 -22.74 -4.28 23.52
N SER A 335 -22.19 -5.10 24.41
CA SER A 335 -21.14 -6.05 24.01
C SER A 335 -21.09 -7.32 24.84
N ASN A 336 -20.97 -8.49 24.21
CA ASN A 336 -20.72 -9.76 24.90
C ASN A 336 -19.35 -10.32 24.51
N PRO A 337 -18.24 -9.63 24.87
CA PRO A 337 -16.92 -10.06 24.43
C PRO A 337 -16.50 -11.35 25.14
N VAL A 338 -15.74 -12.18 24.44
CA VAL A 338 -14.90 -13.20 25.09
C VAL A 338 -13.54 -12.56 25.28
N SER A 339 -13.16 -12.27 26.52
CA SER A 339 -11.87 -11.65 26.81
C SER A 339 -11.13 -12.21 28.01
N MET A 340 -9.85 -11.86 28.18
CA MET A 340 -9.14 -12.19 29.42
C MET A 340 -9.34 -11.07 30.45
N MET A 341 -9.34 -9.82 29.97
CA MET A 341 -9.56 -8.63 30.78
C MET A 341 -10.52 -7.66 30.10
N THR A 342 -11.51 -7.16 30.85
CA THR A 342 -12.47 -6.16 30.38
C THR A 342 -12.45 -4.93 31.29
N ASN A 343 -12.43 -3.73 30.71
CA ASN A 343 -12.65 -2.45 31.40
C ASN A 343 -13.86 -1.74 30.77
N ASN A 344 -14.89 -1.45 31.56
CA ASN A 344 -16.13 -0.82 31.10
C ASN A 344 -16.33 0.52 31.82
N GLN A 345 -16.64 1.58 31.08
CA GLN A 345 -16.96 2.90 31.63
C GLN A 345 -18.20 3.51 30.93
N GLY A 346 -19.16 4.03 31.69
CA GLY A 346 -20.35 4.70 31.12
C GLY A 346 -21.64 3.89 31.26
N LEU A 347 -22.47 3.85 30.22
CA LEU A 347 -23.74 3.11 30.18
C LEU A 347 -23.56 1.83 29.34
N VAL A 348 -23.04 0.77 29.97
CA VAL A 348 -22.61 -0.44 29.25
C VAL A 348 -23.54 -1.61 29.55
N GLN A 349 -24.08 -2.26 28.51
CA GLN A 349 -24.82 -3.52 28.63
C GLN A 349 -23.93 -4.66 28.12
N SER A 350 -23.40 -5.49 29.02
CA SER A 350 -22.45 -6.53 28.63
C SER A 350 -22.54 -7.81 29.45
N ASN A 351 -22.54 -8.97 28.78
CA ASN A 351 -22.39 -10.29 29.40
C ASN A 351 -21.07 -10.93 28.96
N PRO A 352 -19.91 -10.37 29.37
CA PRO A 352 -18.62 -10.89 28.95
C PRO A 352 -18.32 -12.25 29.58
N VAL A 353 -17.62 -13.10 28.83
CA VAL A 353 -16.84 -14.20 29.41
C VAL A 353 -15.44 -13.65 29.61
N SER A 354 -15.08 -13.29 30.85
CA SER A 354 -13.81 -12.63 31.16
C SER A 354 -13.14 -13.14 32.42
N MET A 355 -11.82 -13.30 32.44
CA MET A 355 -11.13 -13.69 33.67
C MET A 355 -11.15 -12.56 34.71
N MET A 356 -10.95 -11.32 34.28
CA MET A 356 -10.98 -10.12 35.12
C MET A 356 -11.83 -9.01 34.50
N THR A 357 -12.64 -8.35 35.32
CA THR A 357 -13.53 -7.28 34.87
C THR A 357 -13.42 -6.06 35.77
N ASN A 358 -13.32 -4.86 35.20
CA ASN A 358 -13.41 -3.59 35.89
C ASN A 358 -14.56 -2.76 35.30
N ASN A 359 -15.52 -2.33 36.13
CA ASN A 359 -16.71 -1.61 35.69
C ASN A 359 -16.80 -0.26 36.42
N GLN A 360 -17.06 0.82 35.69
CA GLN A 360 -17.34 2.14 36.24
C GLN A 360 -18.58 2.77 35.57
N GLY A 361 -19.54 3.28 36.34
CA GLY A 361 -20.77 3.90 35.82
C GLY A 361 -22.03 3.05 35.94
N LEU A 362 -22.94 3.13 34.96
CA LEU A 362 -24.21 2.41 34.89
C LEU A 362 -24.05 1.16 34.02
N VAL A 363 -23.70 0.03 34.63
CA VAL A 363 -23.38 -1.20 33.89
C VAL A 363 -24.44 -2.28 34.18
N GLN A 364 -25.10 -2.76 33.14
CA GLN A 364 -26.02 -3.90 33.20
C GLN A 364 -25.28 -5.16 32.74
N TYR A 365 -25.16 -6.17 33.60
CA TYR A 365 -24.31 -7.33 33.33
C TYR A 365 -24.84 -8.65 33.93
N ASN A 366 -24.49 -9.79 33.31
CA ASN A 366 -24.53 -11.15 33.88
C ASN A 366 -23.26 -11.91 33.43
N PRO A 367 -22.14 -11.91 34.19
CA PRO A 367 -20.86 -12.34 33.67
C PRO A 367 -20.57 -13.81 34.01
N VAL A 368 -19.72 -14.44 33.22
CA VAL A 368 -18.91 -15.58 33.68
C VAL A 368 -17.51 -15.02 33.90
N SER A 369 -17.21 -14.59 35.14
CA SER A 369 -15.92 -13.99 35.47
C SER A 369 -15.34 -14.37 36.81
N MET A 370 -14.01 -14.49 36.86
CA MET A 370 -13.29 -14.98 38.05
C MET A 370 -13.01 -13.89 39.07
N MET A 371 -12.74 -12.65 38.64
CA MET A 371 -12.51 -11.49 39.51
C MET A 371 -13.17 -10.24 38.93
N THR A 372 -13.90 -9.48 39.76
CA THR A 372 -14.63 -8.29 39.32
C THR A 372 -14.38 -7.10 40.27
N ASN A 373 -14.08 -5.93 39.71
CA ASN A 373 -14.01 -4.65 40.40
C ASN A 373 -15.09 -3.70 39.85
N ASN A 374 -15.85 -3.06 40.72
CA ASN A 374 -17.11 -2.39 40.37
C ASN A 374 -17.22 -1.04 41.08
N GLN A 375 -17.44 0.04 40.33
CA GLN A 375 -17.62 1.40 40.87
C GLN A 375 -18.77 2.14 40.15
N GLY A 376 -19.98 2.09 40.70
CA GLY A 376 -21.15 2.76 40.11
C GLY A 376 -22.47 2.03 40.39
N LEU A 377 -23.53 2.37 39.65
CA LEU A 377 -24.84 1.71 39.73
C LEU A 377 -24.84 0.48 38.81
N ILE A 378 -25.05 -0.68 39.40
CA ILE A 378 -24.87 -1.97 38.73
C ILE A 378 -26.14 -2.78 38.87
N GLN A 379 -26.68 -3.25 37.73
CA GLN A 379 -27.91 -4.02 37.71
C GLN A 379 -27.66 -5.40 37.08
N PRO A 380 -27.74 -6.49 37.86
CA PRO A 380 -27.75 -7.84 37.30
C PRO A 380 -29.05 -8.07 36.53
N CYS A 381 -29.00 -8.74 35.37
CA CYS A 381 -30.22 -9.11 34.66
C CYS A 381 -30.91 -10.23 35.43
N GLN A 382 -32.06 -9.93 36.04
CA GLN A 382 -32.91 -10.95 36.66
C GLN A 382 -33.43 -11.90 35.56
N TYR A 383 -33.31 -13.21 35.79
CA TYR A 383 -34.06 -14.20 35.04
C TYR A 383 -35.51 -14.09 35.52
N ASP A 384 -36.41 -13.67 34.62
CA ASP A 384 -37.83 -13.95 34.79
C ASP A 384 -38.01 -15.45 34.44
N ASP A 385 -38.18 -16.27 35.48
CA ASP A 385 -38.48 -17.71 35.37
C ASP A 385 -39.86 -17.98 34.74
#